data_AF-A0A4R0HGQ0-F1
#
_entry.id   AF-A0A4R0HGQ0-F1
#
_cell.length_a   1.000
_cell.length_b   1.000
_cell.length_c   1.000
_cell.angle_alpha   90.00
_cell.angle_beta   90.00
_cell.angle_gamma   90.00
#
_symmetry.space_group_name_H-M   'P 1'
#
loop_
_entity.id
_entity.type
_entity.pdbx_description
1 polymer ?
#
loop_
_entity_poly.entity_id
_entity_poly.type
_entity_poly.pdbx_seq_one_letter_code
_entity_poly.pdbx_strand_id
1 'polypeptide(L)'
;MPVVGRLRGWRLTTGVGVLALAAVLVALILTRGPDAPQTFGPWYPLTNQAGARASADFENHVPCSIDNPPVADCQRVKLGIVLYGTPAAPSTYLISIIRVGTGDNTRETHEGTWTVTRGTALDPAATVYQLDAFAPAHLRAFWPVSTEILYLLDQTRMPRPGTAAYGYALTNIPIGQTVQPPG
;
A
#
# COMPACT_ATOMS: atom_id res chain seq x y z
N MET A 1 -32.77 78.00 -16.12
CA MET A 1 -32.42 78.23 -14.70
C MET A 1 -31.46 77.11 -14.27
N PRO A 2 -30.25 77.42 -13.79
CA PRO A 2 -29.21 76.43 -13.53
C PRO A 2 -29.30 75.89 -12.10
N VAL A 3 -29.07 74.59 -11.91
CA VAL A 3 -28.79 74.03 -10.58
C VAL A 3 -27.37 73.48 -10.60
N VAL A 4 -26.51 74.25 -9.94
CA VAL A 4 -25.12 73.93 -9.60
C VAL A 4 -25.14 72.93 -8.45
N GLY A 5 -24.60 71.72 -8.66
CA GLY A 5 -24.46 70.68 -7.65
C GLY A 5 -22.99 70.33 -7.41
N ARG A 6 -22.50 70.60 -6.21
CA ARG A 6 -21.11 70.52 -5.75
C ARG A 6 -20.46 69.13 -5.89
N LEU A 7 -19.25 69.10 -6.44
CA LEU A 7 -18.30 67.99 -6.29
C LEU A 7 -17.81 67.93 -4.82
N ARG A 8 -18.15 66.84 -4.14
CA ARG A 8 -17.75 66.54 -2.76
C ARG A 8 -16.47 65.71 -2.80
N GLY A 9 -15.34 66.32 -2.45
CA GLY A 9 -14.05 65.65 -2.41
C GLY A 9 -13.99 64.57 -1.34
N TRP A 10 -13.69 63.34 -1.75
CA TRP A 10 -13.25 62.26 -0.86
C TRP A 10 -11.75 62.37 -0.64
N ARG A 11 -11.36 62.57 0.62
CA ARG A 11 -9.96 62.43 1.07
C ARG A 11 -9.71 60.95 1.35
N LEU A 12 -8.86 60.32 0.54
CA LEU A 12 -8.31 58.99 0.78
C LEU A 12 -7.30 59.06 1.95
N THR A 13 -7.65 58.47 3.09
CA THR A 13 -6.73 58.14 4.18
C THR A 13 -6.06 56.80 3.90
N THR A 14 -5.22 56.74 2.86
CA THR A 14 -4.37 55.59 2.56
C THR A 14 -3.06 55.70 3.36
N GLY A 15 -2.97 55.04 4.51
CA GLY A 15 -1.70 55.02 5.27
C GLY A 15 -1.59 53.93 6.33
N VAL A 16 -2.69 53.51 6.95
CA VAL A 16 -2.62 52.58 8.10
C VAL A 16 -2.99 51.13 7.72
N GLY A 17 -3.82 50.92 6.70
CA GLY A 17 -4.28 49.58 6.32
C GLY A 17 -3.23 48.66 5.70
N VAL A 18 -2.21 49.22 5.03
CA VAL A 18 -1.21 48.43 4.27
C VAL A 18 -0.16 47.79 5.19
N LEU A 19 0.25 48.49 6.25
CA LEU A 19 1.26 47.99 7.20
C LEU A 19 0.72 46.86 8.08
N ALA A 20 -0.55 46.94 8.51
CA ALA A 20 -1.19 45.89 9.29
C ALA A 20 -1.31 44.57 8.50
N LEU A 21 -1.59 44.64 7.19
CA LEU A 21 -1.71 43.45 6.33
C LEU A 21 -0.35 42.76 6.11
N ALA A 22 0.72 43.54 5.93
CA ALA A 22 2.07 43.01 5.74
C ALA A 22 2.58 42.28 6.99
N ALA A 23 2.32 42.82 8.19
CA ALA A 23 2.70 42.18 9.44
C ALA A 23 1.97 40.83 9.67
N VAL A 24 0.69 40.73 9.30
CA VAL A 24 -0.08 39.48 9.37
C VAL A 24 0.44 38.43 8.39
N LEU A 25 0.81 38.83 7.17
CA LEU A 25 1.39 37.93 6.17
C LEU A 25 2.78 37.41 6.59
N VAL A 26 3.64 38.28 7.14
CA VAL A 26 4.94 37.87 7.68
C VAL A 26 4.77 36.93 8.88
N ALA A 27 3.83 37.22 9.79
CA ALA A 27 3.51 36.33 10.90
C ALA A 27 2.96 34.97 10.44
N LEU A 28 2.16 34.93 9.37
CA LEU A 28 1.66 33.67 8.79
C LEU A 28 2.77 32.87 8.09
N ILE A 29 3.74 33.53 7.47
CA ILE A 29 4.89 32.87 6.85
C ILE A 29 5.84 32.33 7.92
N LEU A 30 6.09 33.09 8.99
CA LEU A 30 6.98 32.69 10.09
C LEU A 30 6.36 31.61 11.01
N THR A 31 5.03 31.45 11.01
CA THR A 31 4.36 30.38 11.79
C THR A 31 4.17 29.08 11.01
N ARG A 32 4.43 29.06 9.70
CA ARG A 32 4.53 27.80 8.94
C ARG A 32 5.86 27.13 9.24
N GLY A 33 5.88 26.35 10.31
CA GLY A 33 6.93 25.34 10.51
C GLY A 33 7.01 24.41 9.30
N PRO A 34 8.15 23.73 9.07
CA PRO A 34 8.26 22.75 8.00
C PRO A 34 7.14 21.72 8.14
N ASP A 35 6.48 21.40 7.02
CA ASP A 35 5.46 20.34 6.99
C ASP A 35 6.07 19.07 7.59
N ALA A 36 5.38 18.47 8.56
CA ALA A 36 5.84 17.23 9.15
C ALA A 36 6.00 16.18 8.04
N PRO A 37 7.09 15.37 8.03
CA PRO A 37 7.26 14.31 7.06
C PRO A 37 6.00 13.45 7.00
N GLN A 38 5.43 13.28 5.81
CA GLN A 38 4.28 12.40 5.66
C GLN A 38 4.74 10.97 5.95
N THR A 39 4.30 10.41 7.07
CA THR A 39 4.54 9.00 7.36
C THR A 39 3.41 8.20 6.71
N PHE A 40 3.75 7.31 5.80
CA PHE A 40 2.79 6.37 5.27
C PHE A 40 2.74 5.19 6.25
N GLY A 41 1.58 5.01 6.88
CA GLY A 41 1.30 3.79 7.64
C GLY A 41 1.42 2.55 6.76
N PRO A 42 1.45 1.35 7.36
CA PRO A 42 1.36 0.11 6.60
C PRO A 42 0.14 0.16 5.67
N TRP A 43 0.22 -0.51 4.52
CA TRP A 43 -0.88 -0.54 3.55
C TRP A 43 -2.09 -1.39 4.01
N TYR A 44 -2.00 -1.94 5.21
CA TYR A 44 -2.96 -2.83 5.84
C TYR A 44 -3.21 -2.40 7.30
N PRO A 45 -4.37 -2.74 7.88
CA PRO A 45 -4.61 -2.50 9.30
C PRO A 45 -3.86 -3.52 10.18
N LEU A 46 -3.32 -3.09 11.33
CA LEU A 46 -2.60 -3.99 12.27
C LEU A 46 -3.50 -5.05 12.92
N THR A 47 -4.81 -4.87 12.84
CA THR A 47 -5.83 -5.77 13.39
C THR A 47 -6.99 -5.83 12.41
N ASN A 48 -7.48 -7.04 12.11
CA ASN A 48 -8.62 -7.21 11.22
C ASN A 48 -9.95 -6.86 11.92
N GLN A 49 -11.06 -6.93 11.19
CA GLN A 49 -12.40 -6.65 11.73
C GLN A 49 -12.81 -7.59 12.90
N ALA A 50 -12.23 -8.79 12.96
CA ALA A 50 -12.47 -9.77 14.01
C ALA A 50 -11.56 -9.60 15.25
N GLY A 51 -10.70 -8.56 15.28
CA GLY A 51 -9.78 -8.34 16.39
C GLY A 51 -8.49 -9.18 16.34
N ALA A 52 -8.29 -9.99 15.30
CA ALA A 52 -7.06 -10.75 15.12
C ALA A 52 -5.94 -9.82 14.62
N ARG A 53 -4.76 -9.93 15.25
CA ARG A 53 -3.58 -9.14 14.87
C ARG A 53 -2.95 -9.69 13.61
N ALA A 54 -2.35 -8.80 12.82
CA ALA A 54 -1.39 -9.19 11.79
C ALA A 54 -0.27 -9.99 12.46
N SER A 55 0.05 -11.15 11.90
CA SER A 55 1.07 -12.07 12.42
C SER A 55 2.25 -12.23 11.47
N ALA A 56 2.05 -11.97 10.19
CA ALA A 56 3.09 -11.92 9.18
C ALA A 56 2.70 -10.96 8.05
N ASP A 57 3.71 -10.35 7.43
CA ASP A 57 3.59 -9.42 6.31
C ASP A 57 4.71 -9.75 5.32
N PHE A 58 4.36 -10.26 4.14
CA PHE A 58 5.33 -10.67 3.13
C PHE A 58 5.18 -9.84 1.88
N GLU A 59 6.30 -9.31 1.37
CA GLU A 59 6.32 -8.48 0.16
C GLU A 59 7.43 -8.88 -0.82
N ASN A 60 7.19 -8.67 -2.12
CA ASN A 60 8.24 -8.64 -3.14
C ASN A 60 7.78 -7.93 -4.44
N HIS A 61 8.74 -7.61 -5.31
CA HIS A 61 8.52 -7.44 -6.73
C HIS A 61 8.54 -8.78 -7.46
N VAL A 62 7.45 -9.12 -8.16
CA VAL A 62 7.30 -10.38 -8.91
C VAL A 62 7.10 -10.11 -10.42
N PRO A 63 7.38 -11.09 -11.30
CA PRO A 63 7.15 -10.94 -12.74
C PRO A 63 5.69 -10.63 -13.09
N CYS A 64 5.47 -9.86 -14.16
CA CYS A 64 4.11 -9.61 -14.70
C CYS A 64 3.43 -10.85 -15.28
N SER A 65 4.19 -11.93 -15.53
CA SER A 65 3.65 -13.25 -15.87
C SER A 65 2.95 -13.95 -14.69
N ILE A 66 2.84 -13.27 -13.54
CA ILE A 66 1.94 -13.69 -12.47
C ILE A 66 0.50 -13.77 -12.98
N ASP A 67 0.10 -12.80 -13.82
CA ASP A 67 -1.12 -12.78 -14.61
C ASP A 67 -0.94 -13.60 -15.90
N ASN A 68 -2.01 -14.20 -16.39
CA ASN A 68 -2.00 -14.95 -17.65
C ASN A 68 -3.28 -14.66 -18.47
N PRO A 69 -3.18 -13.92 -19.60
CA PRO A 69 -1.96 -13.31 -20.14
C PRO A 69 -1.44 -12.15 -19.25
N PRO A 70 -0.15 -11.77 -19.35
CA PRO A 70 0.38 -10.59 -18.67
C PRO A 70 -0.38 -9.33 -19.07
N VAL A 71 -0.60 -8.42 -18.11
CA VAL A 71 -1.21 -7.11 -18.38
C VAL A 71 -0.28 -6.27 -19.27
N ALA A 72 -0.84 -5.58 -20.26
CA ALA A 72 -0.10 -4.69 -21.15
C ALA A 72 0.68 -3.62 -20.36
N ASP A 73 1.88 -3.29 -20.83
CA ASP A 73 2.79 -2.29 -20.26
C ASP A 73 3.24 -2.56 -18.81
N CYS A 74 2.90 -3.72 -18.25
CA CYS A 74 3.37 -4.12 -16.94
C CYS A 74 4.88 -4.37 -16.97
N GLN A 75 5.61 -3.66 -16.10
CA GLN A 75 7.04 -3.80 -15.90
C GLN A 75 7.37 -4.80 -14.78
N ARG A 76 6.60 -4.73 -13.69
CA ARG A 76 6.65 -5.64 -12.54
C ARG A 76 5.38 -5.54 -11.71
N VAL A 77 5.16 -6.48 -10.80
CA VAL A 77 4.06 -6.42 -9.82
C VAL A 77 4.65 -6.26 -8.42
N LYS A 78 4.22 -5.25 -7.66
CA LYS A 78 4.43 -5.23 -6.20
C LYS A 78 3.35 -6.10 -5.58
N LEU A 79 3.76 -7.23 -5.04
CA LEU A 79 2.87 -8.18 -4.38
C LEU A 79 3.14 -8.13 -2.88
N GLY A 80 2.07 -7.95 -2.11
CA GLY A 80 2.08 -8.03 -0.65
C GLY A 80 1.01 -8.98 -0.15
N ILE A 81 1.29 -9.70 0.93
CA ILE A 81 0.31 -10.52 1.65
C ILE A 81 0.50 -10.37 3.16
N VAL A 82 -0.60 -10.06 3.84
CA VAL A 82 -0.66 -10.01 5.29
C VAL A 82 -1.55 -11.14 5.77
N LEU A 83 -1.05 -11.89 6.76
CA LEU A 83 -1.81 -12.94 7.42
C LEU A 83 -2.22 -12.47 8.81
N TYR A 84 -3.49 -12.62 9.13
CA TYR A 84 -4.06 -12.38 10.45
C TYR A 84 -4.27 -13.72 11.16
N GLY A 85 -3.96 -13.76 12.46
CA GLY A 85 -3.96 -15.02 13.23
C GLY A 85 -2.70 -15.85 12.98
N THR A 86 -2.53 -16.97 13.69
CA THR A 86 -1.31 -17.80 13.58
C THR A 86 -1.59 -19.08 12.77
N PRO A 87 -0.57 -19.83 12.34
CA PRO A 87 -0.81 -21.13 11.68
C PRO A 87 -1.62 -22.12 12.54
N ALA A 88 -1.54 -22.01 13.86
CA ALA A 88 -2.35 -22.82 14.79
C ALA A 88 -3.79 -22.31 14.96
N ALA A 89 -4.04 -21.03 14.68
CA ALA A 89 -5.35 -20.39 14.72
C ALA A 89 -5.49 -19.38 13.56
N PRO A 90 -5.64 -19.86 12.31
CA PRO A 90 -5.76 -18.99 11.14
C PRO A 90 -7.01 -18.11 11.22
N SER A 91 -6.93 -16.92 10.66
CA SER A 91 -8.06 -15.97 10.57
C SER A 91 -8.22 -15.50 9.13
N THR A 92 -7.98 -14.22 8.86
CA THR A 92 -8.12 -13.63 7.53
C THR A 92 -6.77 -13.32 6.89
N TYR A 93 -6.78 -12.97 5.61
CA TYR A 93 -5.65 -12.41 4.90
C TYR A 93 -6.03 -11.10 4.22
N LEU A 94 -5.02 -10.32 3.83
CA LEU A 94 -5.16 -9.24 2.87
C LEU A 94 -4.02 -9.34 1.85
N ILE A 95 -4.35 -9.38 0.57
CA ILE A 95 -3.41 -9.31 -0.55
C ILE A 95 -3.44 -7.90 -1.13
N SER A 96 -2.28 -7.35 -1.48
CA SER A 96 -2.11 -6.14 -2.28
C SER A 96 -1.38 -6.47 -3.58
N ILE A 97 -1.94 -6.03 -4.70
CA ILE A 97 -1.36 -6.16 -6.04
C ILE A 97 -1.25 -4.77 -6.64
N ILE A 98 -0.04 -4.34 -6.98
CA ILE A 98 0.19 -3.10 -7.75
C ILE A 98 0.95 -3.47 -9.01
N ARG A 99 0.33 -3.29 -10.17
CA ARG A 99 0.97 -3.47 -11.47
C ARG A 99 1.70 -2.19 -11.82
N VAL A 100 3.02 -2.24 -11.83
CA VAL A 100 3.87 -1.08 -12.11
C VAL A 100 4.06 -0.94 -13.61
N GLY A 101 3.87 0.27 -14.13
CA GLY A 101 3.98 0.56 -15.56
C GLY A 101 2.63 0.60 -16.28
N THR A 102 1.55 0.19 -15.60
CA THR A 102 0.18 0.43 -16.07
C THR A 102 -0.22 1.87 -15.74
N GLY A 103 -1.10 2.48 -16.55
CA GLY A 103 -1.33 3.94 -16.56
C GLY A 103 -1.72 4.58 -15.22
N ASP A 104 -2.26 3.82 -14.26
CA ASP A 104 -2.72 4.33 -12.96
C ASP A 104 -1.93 3.79 -11.75
N ASN A 105 -1.14 2.71 -11.91
CA ASN A 105 -0.47 1.98 -10.82
C ASN A 105 -1.40 1.75 -9.60
N THR A 106 -2.69 1.51 -9.83
CA THR A 106 -3.67 1.38 -8.76
C THR A 106 -3.41 0.12 -7.92
N ARG A 107 -3.59 0.22 -6.61
CA ARG A 107 -3.57 -0.93 -5.71
C ARG A 107 -4.91 -1.67 -5.78
N GLU A 108 -4.84 -2.92 -6.20
CA GLU A 108 -5.91 -3.90 -6.09
C GLU A 108 -5.72 -4.68 -4.78
N THR A 109 -6.80 -4.90 -4.03
CA THR A 109 -6.78 -5.66 -2.78
C THR A 109 -7.78 -6.79 -2.76
N HIS A 110 -7.39 -7.92 -2.17
CA HIS A 110 -8.26 -9.07 -1.94
C HIS A 110 -8.20 -9.47 -0.47
N GLU A 111 -9.34 -9.78 0.12
CA GLU A 111 -9.43 -10.25 1.50
C GLU A 111 -10.32 -11.48 1.59
N GLY A 112 -10.06 -12.30 2.61
CA GLY A 112 -10.78 -13.53 2.86
C GLY A 112 -10.18 -14.29 4.02
N THR A 113 -10.46 -15.58 4.09
CA THR A 113 -9.94 -16.51 5.09
C THR A 113 -8.79 -17.35 4.55
N TRP A 114 -7.90 -17.77 5.44
CA TRP A 114 -6.84 -18.70 5.10
C TRP A 114 -6.79 -19.88 6.06
N THR A 115 -6.22 -20.98 5.60
CA THR A 115 -6.09 -22.22 6.36
C THR A 115 -4.70 -22.81 6.16
N VAL A 116 -4.34 -23.77 7.02
CA VAL A 116 -3.12 -24.54 6.87
C VAL A 116 -3.46 -25.90 6.28
N THR A 117 -2.83 -26.22 5.16
CA THR A 117 -2.91 -27.54 4.50
C THR A 117 -1.51 -28.14 4.39
N ARG A 118 -1.40 -29.34 3.78
CA ARG A 118 -0.12 -30.03 3.57
C ARG A 118 0.10 -30.42 2.12
N GLY A 119 1.37 -30.53 1.77
CA GLY A 119 1.89 -31.07 0.52
C GLY A 119 2.11 -30.01 -0.55
N THR A 120 3.36 -29.85 -0.92
CA THR A 120 3.77 -29.30 -2.22
C THR A 120 4.07 -30.47 -3.16
N ALA A 121 4.27 -30.18 -4.45
CA ALA A 121 4.70 -31.20 -5.41
C ALA A 121 6.16 -31.62 -5.22
N LEU A 122 6.98 -30.85 -4.48
CA LEU A 122 8.35 -31.21 -4.11
C LEU A 122 8.45 -31.96 -2.76
N ASP A 123 7.52 -31.67 -1.85
CA ASP A 123 7.49 -32.24 -0.50
C ASP A 123 6.03 -32.45 -0.05
N PRO A 124 5.54 -33.71 -0.01
CA PRO A 124 4.20 -34.04 0.44
C PRO A 124 3.91 -33.71 1.91
N ALA A 125 4.93 -33.54 2.75
CA ALA A 125 4.79 -33.20 4.17
C ALA A 125 4.81 -31.69 4.42
N ALA A 126 5.23 -30.88 3.45
CA ALA A 126 5.36 -29.44 3.60
C ALA A 126 4.05 -28.75 3.99
N THR A 127 4.14 -27.78 4.89
CA THR A 127 3.04 -26.87 5.24
C THR A 127 2.70 -25.99 4.04
N VAL A 128 1.41 -25.75 3.80
CA VAL A 128 0.93 -24.82 2.77
C VAL A 128 -0.11 -23.89 3.37
N TYR A 129 0.09 -22.58 3.24
CA TYR A 129 -0.94 -21.59 3.54
C TYR A 129 -1.87 -21.49 2.34
N GLN A 130 -3.13 -21.87 2.56
CA GLN A 130 -4.16 -21.95 1.55
C GLN A 130 -5.19 -20.84 1.77
N LEU A 131 -5.28 -19.93 0.82
CA LEU A 131 -6.31 -18.90 0.79
C LEU A 131 -7.60 -19.47 0.19
N ASP A 132 -8.72 -18.88 0.57
CA ASP A 132 -10.04 -19.23 0.06
C ASP A 132 -10.30 -18.74 -1.38
N ALA A 133 -11.56 -18.85 -1.80
CA ALA A 133 -11.96 -18.53 -3.16
C ALA A 133 -12.00 -17.02 -3.48
N PHE A 134 -11.91 -16.14 -2.47
CA PHE A 134 -11.91 -14.70 -2.72
C PHE A 134 -10.58 -14.20 -3.30
N ALA A 135 -9.48 -14.95 -3.10
CA ALA A 135 -8.20 -14.65 -3.74
C ALA A 135 -8.21 -15.08 -5.23
N PRO A 136 -7.46 -14.37 -6.10
CA PRO A 136 -7.22 -14.83 -7.47
C PRO A 136 -6.66 -16.24 -7.50
N ALA A 137 -7.15 -17.10 -8.39
CA ALA A 137 -6.83 -18.53 -8.38
C ALA A 137 -5.33 -18.86 -8.39
N HIS A 138 -4.52 -18.04 -9.06
CA HIS A 138 -3.07 -18.20 -9.16
C HIS A 138 -2.29 -17.63 -7.96
N LEU A 139 -2.99 -17.09 -6.94
CA LEU A 139 -2.45 -16.54 -5.69
C LEU A 139 -2.99 -17.27 -4.44
N ARG A 140 -3.56 -18.47 -4.59
CA ARG A 140 -4.26 -19.13 -3.47
C ARG A 140 -3.38 -19.99 -2.58
N ALA A 141 -2.17 -20.35 -3.01
CA ALA A 141 -1.35 -21.32 -2.28
C ALA A 141 0.07 -20.78 -2.10
N PHE A 142 0.53 -20.80 -0.85
CA PHE A 142 1.86 -20.36 -0.49
C PHE A 142 2.57 -21.39 0.38
N TRP A 143 3.87 -21.55 0.17
CA TRP A 143 4.72 -22.42 0.96
C TRP A 143 5.63 -21.58 1.87
N PRO A 144 5.38 -21.58 3.20
CA PRO A 144 6.29 -20.97 4.17
C PRO A 144 7.54 -21.84 4.31
N VAL A 145 8.60 -21.49 3.60
CA VAL A 145 9.88 -22.24 3.67
C VAL A 145 10.64 -21.90 4.95
N SER A 146 10.44 -20.70 5.49
CA SER A 146 10.94 -20.26 6.80
C SER A 146 10.01 -19.20 7.39
N THR A 147 10.39 -18.61 8.52
CA THR A 147 9.71 -17.42 9.07
C THR A 147 9.88 -16.18 8.19
N GLU A 148 10.92 -16.16 7.35
CA GLU A 148 11.29 -14.99 6.54
C GLU A 148 10.86 -15.11 5.09
N ILE A 149 10.60 -16.32 4.59
CA ILE A 149 10.38 -16.56 3.16
C ILE A 149 9.08 -17.32 2.94
N LEU A 150 8.21 -16.73 2.12
CA LEU A 150 6.95 -17.31 1.66
C LEU A 150 6.98 -17.46 0.14
N TYR A 151 6.99 -18.69 -0.38
CA TYR A 151 6.96 -18.93 -1.82
C TYR A 151 5.52 -19.00 -2.35
N LEU A 152 5.24 -18.28 -3.44
CA LEU A 152 4.01 -18.48 -4.19
C LEU A 152 4.07 -19.80 -4.98
N LEU A 153 3.02 -20.60 -4.84
CA LEU A 153 2.85 -21.86 -5.56
C LEU A 153 1.92 -21.68 -6.76
N ASP A 154 2.09 -22.52 -7.78
CA ASP A 154 1.11 -22.67 -8.86
C ASP A 154 -0.04 -23.62 -8.49
N GLN A 155 -0.94 -23.85 -9.44
CA GLN A 155 -2.11 -24.72 -9.27
C GLN A 155 -1.76 -26.19 -9.03
N THR A 156 -0.55 -26.62 -9.42
CA THR A 156 -0.01 -27.96 -9.17
C THR A 156 0.76 -28.05 -7.85
N ARG A 157 0.79 -26.96 -7.08
CA ARG A 157 1.56 -26.80 -5.84
C ARG A 157 3.07 -26.93 -6.04
N MET A 158 3.55 -26.58 -7.22
CA MET A 158 4.98 -26.36 -7.46
C MET A 158 5.33 -24.90 -7.14
N PRO A 159 6.52 -24.62 -6.56
CA PRO A 159 7.00 -23.24 -6.46
C PRO A 159 7.13 -22.61 -7.84
N ARG A 160 6.56 -21.40 -8.01
CA ARG A 160 6.61 -20.74 -9.32
C ARG A 160 8.04 -20.36 -9.69
N PRO A 161 8.53 -20.73 -10.89
CA PRO A 161 9.84 -20.30 -11.35
C PRO A 161 9.81 -18.80 -11.65
N GLY A 162 10.84 -18.09 -11.19
CA GLY A 162 11.05 -16.69 -11.50
C GLY A 162 11.60 -16.46 -12.90
N THR A 163 12.08 -15.25 -13.11
CA THR A 163 12.88 -14.82 -14.26
C THR A 163 14.29 -14.45 -13.80
N ALA A 164 15.14 -14.00 -14.72
CA ALA A 164 16.47 -13.49 -14.36
C ALA A 164 16.44 -12.26 -13.43
N ALA A 165 15.34 -11.48 -13.45
CA ALA A 165 15.24 -10.22 -12.70
C ALA A 165 14.34 -10.31 -11.46
N TYR A 166 13.34 -11.21 -11.45
CA TYR A 166 12.31 -11.27 -10.41
C TYR A 166 11.96 -12.71 -10.05
N GLY A 167 11.78 -12.98 -8.76
CA GLY A 167 11.33 -14.28 -8.24
C GLY A 167 9.89 -14.25 -7.73
N TYR A 168 9.45 -15.38 -7.17
CA TYR A 168 8.14 -15.56 -6.51
C TYR A 168 8.28 -15.91 -5.01
N ALA A 169 9.46 -15.64 -4.44
CA ALA A 169 9.71 -15.70 -3.01
C ALA A 169 9.38 -14.33 -2.41
N LEU A 170 8.44 -14.28 -1.47
CA LEU A 170 8.11 -13.06 -0.75
C LEU A 170 8.88 -13.04 0.57
N THR A 171 9.37 -11.87 0.94
CA THR A 171 10.18 -11.68 2.15
C THR A 171 9.34 -11.07 3.25
N ASN A 172 9.47 -11.60 4.47
CA ASN A 172 8.80 -11.07 5.64
C ASN A 172 9.33 -9.67 5.96
N ILE A 173 8.42 -8.73 6.18
CA ILE A 173 8.68 -7.35 6.57
C ILE A 173 8.22 -7.17 8.02
N PRO A 174 8.99 -6.46 8.87
CA PRO A 174 8.55 -6.24 10.24
C PRO A 174 7.21 -5.48 10.27
N ILE A 175 6.24 -6.04 11.01
CA ILE A 175 4.89 -5.51 11.08
C ILE A 175 4.87 -4.11 11.70
N GLY A 176 4.07 -3.23 11.12
CA GLY A 176 3.85 -1.87 11.65
C GLY A 176 5.00 -0.90 11.41
N GLN A 177 5.95 -1.25 10.54
CA GLN A 177 6.94 -0.29 10.05
C GLN A 177 6.22 0.81 9.26
N THR A 178 6.48 2.06 9.61
CA THR A 178 6.10 3.22 8.80
C THR A 178 7.22 3.52 7.82
N VAL A 179 6.88 3.78 6.56
CA VAL A 179 7.86 4.22 5.57
C VAL A 179 7.87 5.74 5.58
N GLN A 180 9.01 6.31 5.96
CA GLN A 180 9.28 7.72 5.79
C GLN A 180 9.73 7.93 4.33
N PRO A 181 9.11 8.84 3.56
CA PRO A 181 9.53 9.13 2.21
C PRO A 181 10.97 9.68 2.22
N PRO A 182 11.76 9.41 1.16
CA PRO A 182 13.06 10.04 1.02
C PRO A 182 12.87 11.57 1.04
N GLY A 183 13.66 12.24 1.89
CA GLY A 183 13.68 13.70 2.01
C GLY A 183 14.46 14.38 0.91
#